data_AF-A0A024TA18-F1
#
_entry.id   AF-A0A024TA18-F1
#
_cell.length_a   1.000
_cell.length_b   1.000
_cell.length_c   1.000
_cell.angle_alpha   90.00
_cell.angle_beta   90.00
_cell.angle_gamma   90.00
#
_symmetry.space_group_name_H-M   'P 1'
#
loop_
_entity.id
_entity.type
_entity.pdbx_description
1 polymer ?
#
loop_
_entity_poly.entity_id
_entity_poly.type
_entity_poly.pdbx_seq_one_letter_code
_entity_poly.pdbx_strand_id
1 'polypeptide(L)'
;MMLVHKARNIDPDFHGGKIKALISWVYQFLRRNKLSIRRPTREGQKLSSTLDTTRNYFVASVCERILPFGTLEGLDWDHFVNMDETPVFFEPKIHTTVARRGSKTVSV
;
A
#
# COMPACT_ATOMS: atom_id res chain seq x y z
N MET A 1 0.69 10.48 -15.65
CA MET A 1 -0.33 9.49 -16.06
C MET A 1 0.38 8.28 -16.68
N MET A 2 0.81 7.30 -15.85
CA MET A 2 1.76 6.25 -16.27
C MET A 2 1.25 5.37 -17.41
N LEU A 3 -0.04 5.03 -17.42
CA LEU A 3 -0.66 4.16 -18.44
C LEU A 3 -0.63 4.80 -19.84
N VAL A 4 -0.94 6.10 -19.95
CA VAL A 4 -0.95 6.81 -21.24
C VAL A 4 0.45 7.09 -21.74
N HIS A 5 1.42 7.34 -20.85
CA HIS A 5 2.82 7.40 -21.26
C HIS A 5 3.31 6.05 -21.77
N LYS A 6 2.96 4.94 -21.12
CA LYS A 6 3.33 3.61 -21.59
C LYS A 6 2.67 3.27 -22.93
N ALA A 7 1.39 3.62 -23.10
CA ALA A 7 0.70 3.45 -24.38
C ALA A 7 1.34 4.28 -25.51
N ARG A 8 1.76 5.52 -25.21
CA ARG A 8 2.48 6.38 -26.16
C ARG A 8 3.87 5.83 -26.51
N ASN A 9 4.57 5.21 -25.56
CA ASN A 9 5.87 4.59 -25.85
C ASN A 9 5.74 3.35 -26.75
N ILE A 10 4.59 2.68 -26.75
CA ILE A 10 4.32 1.53 -27.61
C ILE A 10 3.98 2.00 -29.03
N ASP A 11 3.13 3.02 -29.15
CA ASP A 11 2.76 3.63 -30.43
C ASP A 11 2.80 5.17 -30.33
N PRO A 12 3.93 5.80 -30.70
CA PRO A 12 4.10 7.24 -30.63
C PRO A 12 3.17 8.01 -31.56
N ASP A 13 2.76 7.40 -32.68
CA ASP A 13 1.95 8.01 -33.74
C ASP A 13 0.47 7.71 -33.60
N PHE A 14 0.05 7.09 -32.50
CA PHE A 14 -1.35 6.78 -32.21
C PHE A 14 -2.29 7.99 -32.42
N HIS A 15 -3.24 7.86 -33.34
CA HIS A 15 -4.12 8.95 -33.81
C HIS A 15 -3.38 10.24 -34.21
N GLY A 16 -2.24 10.11 -34.91
CA GLY A 16 -1.40 11.22 -35.34
C GLY A 16 -0.65 11.89 -34.19
N GLY A 17 -0.23 11.11 -33.19
CA GLY A 17 0.49 11.58 -32.00
C GLY A 17 -0.35 12.43 -31.03
N LYS A 18 -1.68 12.49 -31.22
CA LYS A 18 -2.58 13.33 -30.41
C LYS A 18 -2.84 12.69 -29.05
N ILE A 19 -2.13 13.17 -28.02
CA ILE A 19 -2.25 12.68 -26.63
C ILE A 19 -3.70 12.66 -26.13
N LYS A 20 -4.52 13.67 -26.45
CA LYS A 20 -5.94 13.71 -26.02
C LYS A 20 -6.75 12.55 -26.62
N ALA A 21 -6.48 12.17 -27.87
CA ALA A 21 -7.15 11.05 -28.53
C ALA A 21 -6.73 9.73 -27.86
N LEU A 22 -5.43 9.57 -27.54
CA LEU A 22 -4.93 8.43 -26.78
C LEU A 22 -5.59 8.30 -25.41
N ILE A 23 -5.68 9.40 -24.65
CA ILE A 23 -6.36 9.42 -23.35
C ILE A 23 -7.80 8.95 -23.49
N SER A 24 -8.55 9.55 -24.40
CA SER A 24 -9.97 9.21 -24.64
C SER A 24 -10.13 7.74 -25.01
N TRP A 25 -9.30 7.25 -25.93
CA TRP A 25 -9.32 5.86 -26.36
C TRP A 25 -9.05 4.89 -25.21
N VAL A 26 -8.02 5.14 -24.38
CA VAL A 26 -7.66 4.31 -23.22
C VAL A 26 -8.84 4.21 -22.25
N TYR A 27 -9.46 5.33 -21.87
CA TYR A 27 -10.60 5.31 -20.95
C TYR A 27 -11.84 4.64 -21.56
N GLN A 28 -12.10 4.83 -22.85
CA GLN A 28 -13.18 4.15 -23.55
C GLN A 28 -12.93 2.64 -23.66
N PHE A 29 -11.67 2.22 -23.88
CA PHE A 29 -11.28 0.82 -23.90
C PHE A 29 -11.51 0.17 -22.54
N LEU A 30 -11.06 0.80 -21.45
CA LEU A 30 -11.31 0.30 -20.09
C LEU A 30 -12.81 0.15 -19.82
N ARG A 31 -13.62 1.15 -20.20
CA ARG A 31 -15.08 1.11 -20.02
C ARG A 31 -15.74 -0.03 -20.81
N ARG A 32 -15.39 -0.20 -22.08
CA ARG A 32 -15.92 -1.28 -22.95
C ARG A 32 -15.60 -2.67 -22.39
N ASN A 33 -14.43 -2.83 -21.80
CA ASN A 33 -13.97 -4.11 -21.24
C ASN A 33 -14.31 -4.30 -19.75
N LYS A 34 -15.16 -3.44 -19.16
CA LYS A 34 -15.52 -3.49 -17.73
C LYS A 34 -14.29 -3.43 -16.80
N LEU A 35 -13.26 -2.70 -17.19
CA LEU A 35 -12.03 -2.46 -16.43
C LEU A 35 -12.06 -1.08 -15.77
N SER A 36 -11.30 -0.94 -14.68
CA SER A 36 -11.14 0.32 -13.97
C SER A 36 -9.74 0.46 -13.37
N ILE A 37 -9.21 1.68 -13.36
CA ILE A 37 -7.99 2.00 -12.65
C ILE A 37 -8.30 2.00 -11.14
N ARG A 38 -7.48 1.31 -10.37
CA ARG A 38 -7.65 1.10 -8.93
C ARG A 38 -6.33 1.31 -8.19
N ARG A 39 -6.43 1.64 -6.90
CA ARG A 39 -5.29 1.57 -5.97
C ARG A 39 -5.15 0.12 -5.51
N PRO A 40 -3.93 -0.43 -5.41
CA PRO A 40 -3.70 -1.70 -4.73
C PRO A 40 -4.22 -1.62 -3.29
N THR A 41 -4.97 -2.63 -2.88
CA THR A 41 -5.40 -2.76 -1.48
C THR A 41 -4.39 -3.66 -0.77
N ARG A 42 -3.77 -3.14 0.29
CA ARG A 42 -3.01 -3.96 1.23
C ARG A 42 -3.98 -4.45 2.29
N GLU A 43 -4.24 -5.75 2.32
CA GLU A 43 -4.94 -6.36 3.45
C GLU A 43 -3.93 -6.44 4.61
N GLY A 44 -4.23 -5.76 5.72
CA GLY A 44 -3.49 -5.96 6.96
C GLY A 44 -3.71 -7.38 7.47
N GLN A 45 -2.71 -7.94 8.17
CA GLN A 45 -2.90 -9.22 8.84
C GLN A 45 -4.01 -9.08 9.89
N LYS A 46 -5.02 -9.95 9.84
CA LYS A 46 -6.04 -10.03 10.90
C LYS A 46 -5.35 -10.55 12.16
N LEU A 47 -5.48 -9.82 13.26
CA LEU A 47 -4.99 -10.27 14.56
C LEU A 47 -5.71 -11.56 14.94
N SER A 48 -4.98 -12.65 15.15
CA SER A 48 -5.56 -13.86 15.73
C SER A 48 -5.80 -13.64 17.22
N SER A 49 -6.74 -14.39 17.81
CA SER A 49 -7.00 -14.35 19.26
C SER A 49 -5.74 -14.64 20.08
N THR A 50 -4.88 -15.53 19.59
CA THR A 50 -3.58 -15.84 20.18
C THR A 50 -2.63 -14.64 20.15
N LEU A 51 -2.53 -13.94 19.02
CA LEU A 51 -1.67 -12.75 18.89
C LEU A 51 -2.15 -11.59 19.76
N ASP A 52 -3.47 -11.43 19.92
CA ASP A 52 -4.02 -10.42 20.83
C ASP A 52 -3.64 -10.72 22.29
N THR A 53 -3.77 -11.99 22.69
CA THR A 53 -3.41 -12.44 24.04
C THR A 53 -1.92 -12.24 24.31
N THR A 54 -1.05 -12.63 23.37
CA THR A 54 0.40 -12.46 23.48
C THR A 54 0.79 -10.97 23.55
N ARG A 55 0.15 -10.11 22.74
CA ARG A 55 0.38 -8.66 22.80
C ARG A 55 0.04 -8.10 24.18
N ASN A 56 -1.13 -8.46 24.71
CA ASN A 56 -1.60 -7.95 25.99
C ASN A 56 -0.69 -8.43 27.15
N TYR A 57 -0.26 -9.69 27.12
CA TYR A 57 0.70 -10.22 28.09
C TYR A 57 2.04 -9.48 28.04
N PHE A 58 2.59 -9.30 26.84
CA PHE A 58 3.86 -8.58 26.65
C PHE A 58 3.79 -7.15 27.21
N VAL A 59 2.73 -6.40 26.87
CA VAL A 59 2.54 -5.03 27.39
C VAL A 59 2.46 -5.04 28.91
N ALA A 60 1.67 -5.94 29.50
CA ALA A 60 1.55 -6.05 30.96
C ALA A 60 2.90 -6.34 31.63
N SER A 61 3.68 -7.29 31.10
CA SER A 61 5.00 -7.66 31.64
C SER A 61 6.04 -6.55 31.48
N VAL A 62 6.02 -5.81 30.37
CA VAL A 62 6.91 -4.66 30.16
C VAL A 62 6.56 -3.55 31.14
N CYS A 63 5.29 -3.20 31.28
CA CYS A 63 4.82 -2.20 32.24
C CYS A 63 5.14 -2.58 33.70
N GLU A 64 4.98 -3.85 34.08
CA GLU A 64 5.33 -4.36 35.41
C GLU A 64 6.84 -4.28 35.68
N ARG A 65 7.66 -4.65 34.69
CA ARG A 65 9.12 -4.70 34.85
C ARG A 65 9.78 -3.32 34.79
N ILE A 66 9.14 -2.37 34.11
CA ILE A 66 9.73 -1.07 33.86
C ILE A 66 9.48 -0.05 34.98
N LEU A 67 8.47 -0.16 35.87
CA LEU A 67 8.38 0.55 37.18
C LEU A 67 7.06 0.24 37.96
N PRO A 68 6.96 0.60 39.28
CA PRO A 68 5.87 0.22 40.20
C PRO A 68 4.45 0.71 39.88
N PHE A 69 4.27 1.58 38.87
CA PHE A 69 2.99 2.24 38.57
C PHE A 69 2.46 1.99 37.15
N GLY A 70 3.12 1.13 36.37
CA GLY A 70 2.61 0.65 35.08
C GLY A 70 2.58 1.68 33.93
N THR A 71 3.17 2.87 34.11
CA THR A 71 3.30 3.91 33.07
C THR A 71 4.76 4.07 32.64
N LEU A 72 5.00 4.51 31.40
CA LEU A 72 6.33 4.91 30.91
C LEU A 72 6.75 6.31 31.43
N GLU A 73 6.01 6.88 32.38
CA GLU A 73 6.29 8.20 32.95
C GLU A 73 7.54 8.14 33.84
N GLY A 74 8.54 8.98 33.55
CA GLY A 74 9.80 9.04 34.30
C GLY A 74 10.94 8.23 33.72
N LEU A 75 10.72 7.52 32.60
CA LEU A 75 11.82 6.98 31.81
C LEU A 75 12.48 8.08 31.00
N ASP A 76 13.81 8.07 31.04
CA ASP A 76 14.61 8.83 30.12
C ASP A 76 14.58 8.17 28.74
N TRP A 77 13.98 8.85 27.77
CA TRP A 77 13.81 8.38 26.40
C TRP A 77 15.15 8.20 25.68
N ASP A 78 16.23 8.79 26.18
CA ASP A 78 17.58 8.62 25.63
C ASP A 78 18.10 7.18 25.77
N HIS A 79 17.49 6.37 26.65
CA HIS A 79 17.81 4.95 26.80
C HIS A 79 16.94 4.03 25.92
N PHE A 80 15.95 4.57 25.21
CA PHE A 80 15.11 3.81 24.29
C PHE A 80 15.66 3.89 22.87
N VAL A 81 16.29 2.80 22.43
CA VAL A 81 16.72 2.63 21.04
C VAL A 81 15.86 1.57 20.39
N ASN A 82 15.29 1.89 19.22
CA ASN A 82 14.59 0.93 18.39
C ASN A 82 15.35 0.73 17.07
N MET A 83 15.32 -0.49 16.55
CA MET A 83 15.90 -0.85 15.27
C MET A 83 14.93 -1.76 14.54
N ASP A 84 14.69 -1.47 13.28
CA ASP A 84 13.86 -2.30 12.41
C ASP A 84 14.41 -2.31 10.99
N GLU A 85 14.17 -3.39 10.27
CA GLU A 85 14.58 -3.53 8.88
C GLU A 85 13.45 -3.06 7.97
N THR A 86 13.73 -2.05 7.13
CA THR A 86 12.80 -1.64 6.09
C THR A 86 13.32 -2.11 4.73
N PRO A 87 12.52 -2.85 3.94
CA PRO A 87 12.92 -3.23 2.60
C PRO A 87 13.07 -1.99 1.71
N VAL A 88 14.23 -1.86 1.05
CA VAL A 88 14.48 -0.87 0.02
C VAL A 88 14.19 -1.51 -1.34
N PHE A 89 13.10 -1.08 -1.97
CA PHE A 89 12.71 -1.61 -3.27
C PHE A 89 13.43 -0.87 -4.40
N PHE A 90 14.12 -1.62 -5.27
CA PHE A 90 14.70 -1.10 -6.50
C PHE A 90 13.64 -0.80 -7.57
N GLU A 91 12.48 -1.45 -7.48
CA GLU A 91 11.38 -1.25 -8.40
C GLU A 91 10.53 -0.02 -8.03
N PRO A 92 10.07 0.75 -9.02
CA PRO A 92 9.19 1.88 -8.77
C PRO A 92 7.87 1.38 -8.15
N LYS A 93 7.48 2.00 -7.05
CA LYS A 93 6.24 1.66 -6.34
C LYS A 93 5.05 1.76 -7.28
N ILE A 94 4.39 0.64 -7.54
CA ILE A 94 3.18 0.60 -8.36
C ILE A 94 2.02 1.18 -7.54
N HIS A 95 1.66 2.41 -7.87
CA HIS A 95 0.63 3.16 -7.16
C HIS A 95 -0.78 2.90 -7.67
N THR A 96 -0.92 2.29 -8.85
CA THR A 96 -2.20 2.05 -9.52
C THR A 96 -2.13 0.76 -10.34
N THR A 97 -3.20 -0.01 -10.35
CA THR A 97 -3.38 -1.19 -11.20
C THR A 97 -4.69 -1.12 -11.97
N VAL A 98 -4.90 -2.02 -12.94
CA VAL A 98 -6.14 -2.14 -13.71
C VAL A 98 -6.83 -3.44 -13.28
N ALA A 99 -8.05 -3.31 -12.76
CA ALA A 99 -8.84 -4.44 -12.29
C ALA A 99 -10.26 -4.39 -12.87
N ARG A 100 -10.97 -5.53 -12.80
CA ARG A 100 -12.39 -5.58 -13.19
C ARG A 100 -13.22 -4.64 -12.31
N ARG A 101 -14.19 -3.99 -12.93
CA ARG A 101 -15.13 -3.11 -12.24
C ARG A 101 -15.99 -3.97 -11.29
N GLY A 102 -15.96 -3.64 -10.00
CA GLY A 102 -16.69 -4.37 -8.95
C GLY A 102 -15.83 -5.29 -8.07
N SER A 103 -14.54 -5.46 -8.38
CA SER A 103 -13.61 -6.18 -7.50
C SER A 103 -13.48 -5.47 -6.14
N LYS A 104 -13.67 -6.23 -5.04
CA LYS A 104 -13.56 -5.74 -3.65
C LYS A 104 -12.11 -5.66 -3.18
N THR A 105 -11.34 -6.70 -3.46
CA THR A 105 -9.90 -6.76 -3.19
C THR A 105 -9.16 -6.65 -4.52
N VAL A 106 -8.14 -5.79 -4.54
CA VAL A 106 -7.29 -5.56 -5.71
C VAL A 106 -5.85 -5.76 -5.26
N SER A 107 -5.32 -6.97 -5.51
CA SER A 107 -3.90 -7.26 -5.37
C SER A 107 -3.14 -6.81 -6.62
N VAL A 108 -1.85 -6.52 -6.44
CA VAL A 108 -0.88 -6.38 -7.54
C VAL A 108 -0.18 -7.71 -7.68
#